data_AF-A0A091CMF8-F1
#
_entry.id   AF-A0A091CMF8-F1
#
_cell.length_a   1.000
_cell.length_b   1.000
_cell.length_c   1.000
_cell.angle_alpha   90.00
_cell.angle_beta   90.00
_cell.angle_gamma   90.00
#
_symmetry.space_group_name_H-M   'P 1'
#
loop_
_entity.id
_entity.type
_entity.pdbx_description
1 polymer ?
#
loop_
_entity_poly.entity_id
_entity_poly.type
_entity_poly.pdbx_seq_one_letter_code
_entity_poly.pdbx_strand_id
1 'polypeptide(L)'
;MGSQISARLLPEKLTIYTTLVGLLNARNYNFGGEFVEAMIRQLKESLKANNYNEAVYLVRFLSDLVNCHVIAAPSMVAMFENFVSVTQEEDVPQVRRDWYVYAFLSSLPWVGKELYEKKDAEMDRIFANTESYLKRRQKTHVPMLQVWTADKPHPQEEYLDCLWAQIQKLKKDRWQERHILRPYLAFDSILCEALQHNLPPFTPPPHTEDSVYPMPRVIFRMFDYTDDPEGPVMPGSHSVERFVIEENLHCIIKSHWKERKTCAAQLVSYPGKNKIPLNYHIVELAQATEMLYMRLDTMNTTCVDRLSYHQRILDIVPPTFSTLCPANPTCIYKYGDESSNSLPGHSVALCLAVAFKSKATNDEIFSILKDVPNPNQDDDDDEGFSFNPLKIEVFVQTLLHLAAKSFSHSFSALAKLFVWEILHSTIRKMNKHVLKIQKELEEAKEKLARQHKRRSDDDDRSSDRKDGALEEQIERLQEKVESAQSEQKNLFLVIFQRFIMILTEHLVRCETDGTSVLTPWYKNCIERLQQIFLQHHQIIQQYMVTLENLLFTAELDPHILAVFQQFCALQA
;
A
#
# COMPACT_ATOMS: atom_id res chain seq x y z
N MET A 1 12.58 -17.23 25.02
CA MET A 1 11.31 -17.11 24.26
C MET A 1 10.65 -15.74 24.36
N GLY A 2 10.27 -15.23 25.55
CA GLY A 2 9.58 -13.92 25.67
C GLY A 2 10.37 -12.69 25.17
N SER A 3 11.70 -12.67 25.36
CA SER A 3 12.57 -11.59 24.88
C SER A 3 12.79 -11.60 23.36
N GLN A 4 12.84 -12.77 22.72
CA GLN A 4 12.96 -12.91 21.26
C GLN A 4 11.70 -12.42 20.54
N ILE A 5 10.52 -12.72 21.10
CA ILE A 5 9.24 -12.21 20.60
C ILE A 5 9.21 -10.67 20.73
N SER A 6 9.71 -10.14 21.85
CA SER A 6 9.75 -8.69 22.10
C SER A 6 10.71 -7.94 21.18
N ALA A 7 11.86 -8.55 20.84
CA ALA A 7 12.86 -7.95 19.94
C ALA A 7 12.34 -7.70 18.51
N ARG A 8 11.38 -8.50 18.05
CA ARG A 8 10.76 -8.39 16.72
C ARG A 8 9.48 -7.55 16.71
N LEU A 9 8.70 -7.63 17.79
CA LEU A 9 7.34 -7.09 17.82
C LEU A 9 7.22 -5.75 18.57
N LEU A 10 8.22 -5.35 19.36
CA LEU A 10 8.20 -4.12 20.16
C LEU A 10 9.46 -3.26 19.95
N PRO A 11 9.78 -2.86 18.70
CA PRO A 11 10.96 -2.04 18.41
C PRO A 11 10.93 -0.66 19.09
N GLU A 12 9.76 -0.12 19.44
CA GLU A 12 9.63 1.11 20.21
C GLU A 12 10.18 0.99 21.66
N LYS A 13 10.40 -0.23 22.14
CA LYS A 13 11.00 -0.55 23.45
C LYS A 13 12.40 -1.16 23.32
N LEU A 14 13.05 -0.99 22.18
CA LEU A 14 14.35 -1.59 21.84
C LEU A 14 15.36 -1.51 22.99
N THR A 15 15.66 -0.31 23.46
CA THR A 15 16.75 -0.07 24.43
C THR A 15 16.45 -0.62 25.83
N ILE A 16 15.17 -0.83 26.17
CA ILE A 16 14.76 -1.47 27.42
C ILE A 16 15.14 -2.95 27.36
N TYR A 17 14.82 -3.62 26.26
CA TYR A 17 15.06 -5.05 26.09
C TYR A 17 16.54 -5.37 25.87
N THR A 18 17.30 -4.52 25.17
CA THR A 18 18.76 -4.71 25.03
C THR A 18 19.45 -4.55 26.38
N THR A 19 19.06 -3.56 27.19
CA THR A 19 19.56 -3.41 28.57
C THR A 19 19.27 -4.67 29.41
N LEU A 20 18.04 -5.19 29.34
CA LEU A 20 17.68 -6.43 30.05
C LEU A 20 18.55 -7.62 29.63
N VAL A 21 18.80 -7.78 28.33
CA VAL A 21 19.67 -8.83 27.81
C VAL A 21 21.12 -8.62 28.26
N GLY A 22 21.61 -7.37 28.29
CA GLY A 22 22.93 -7.03 28.84
C GLY A 22 23.10 -7.49 30.29
N LEU A 23 22.12 -7.17 31.14
CA LEU A 23 22.13 -7.59 32.55
C LEU A 23 22.04 -9.12 32.72
N LEU A 24 21.31 -9.81 31.83
CA LEU A 24 21.26 -11.28 31.83
C LEU A 24 22.60 -11.89 31.38
N ASN A 25 23.24 -11.33 30.35
CA ASN A 25 24.56 -11.77 29.89
C ASN A 25 25.63 -11.60 30.97
N ALA A 26 25.63 -10.45 31.67
CA ALA A 26 26.55 -10.19 32.78
C ALA A 26 26.44 -11.23 33.91
N ARG A 27 25.24 -11.80 34.12
CA ARG A 27 25.00 -12.86 35.11
C ARG A 27 25.25 -14.27 34.57
N ASN A 28 25.02 -14.48 33.28
CA ASN A 28 25.16 -15.78 32.63
C ASN A 28 25.62 -15.60 31.18
N TYR A 29 26.94 -15.74 30.97
CA TYR A 29 27.57 -15.60 29.65
C TYR A 29 27.03 -16.61 28.63
N ASN A 30 26.80 -17.86 29.02
CA ASN A 30 26.28 -18.90 28.12
C ASN A 30 24.89 -18.53 27.59
N PHE A 31 24.03 -17.99 28.44
CA PHE A 31 22.72 -17.48 28.02
C PHE A 31 22.86 -16.37 26.97
N GLY A 32 23.80 -15.44 27.15
CA GLY A 32 24.06 -14.38 26.17
C GLY A 32 24.43 -14.94 24.80
N GLY A 33 25.31 -15.94 24.77
CA GLY A 33 25.73 -16.62 23.54
C GLY A 33 24.57 -17.33 22.84
N GLU A 34 23.81 -18.15 23.57
CA GLU A 34 22.61 -18.83 23.05
C GLU A 34 21.56 -17.84 22.52
N PHE A 35 21.38 -16.71 23.21
CA PHE A 35 20.47 -15.65 22.79
C PHE A 35 20.91 -15.03 21.46
N VAL A 36 22.19 -14.66 21.33
CA VAL A 36 22.75 -14.07 20.10
C VAL A 36 22.64 -15.05 18.92
N GLU A 37 22.97 -16.32 19.12
CA GLU A 37 22.82 -17.36 18.08
C GLU A 37 21.36 -17.50 17.62
N ALA A 38 20.43 -17.52 18.56
CA ALA A 38 19.02 -17.61 18.26
C ALA A 38 18.51 -16.36 17.52
N MET A 39 19.02 -15.17 17.83
CA MET A 39 18.70 -13.93 17.11
C MET A 39 19.19 -13.97 15.65
N ILE A 40 20.40 -14.47 15.40
CA ILE A 40 20.92 -14.64 14.03
C ILE A 40 20.10 -15.67 13.25
N ARG A 41 19.71 -16.78 13.89
CA ARG A 41 18.80 -17.77 13.29
C ARG A 41 17.47 -17.14 12.93
N GLN A 42 16.88 -16.38 13.85
CA GLN A 42 15.62 -15.68 13.63
C GLN A 42 15.73 -14.65 12.49
N LEU A 43 16.85 -13.92 12.39
CA LEU A 43 17.10 -13.00 11.29
C LEU A 43 17.11 -13.73 9.95
N LYS A 44 17.83 -14.86 9.86
CA LYS A 44 17.88 -15.68 8.64
C LYS A 44 16.49 -16.22 8.25
N GLU A 45 15.71 -16.66 9.22
CA GLU A 45 14.33 -17.12 9.01
C GLU A 45 13.41 -15.98 8.54
N SER A 46 13.52 -14.79 9.14
CA SER A 46 12.74 -13.61 8.72
C SER A 46 13.08 -13.19 7.30
N LEU A 47 14.36 -13.20 6.91
CA LEU A 47 14.78 -12.90 5.52
C LEU A 47 14.26 -13.94 4.54
N LYS A 48 14.37 -15.23 4.88
CA LYS A 48 13.84 -16.33 4.06
C LYS A 48 12.32 -16.23 3.86
N ALA A 49 11.60 -15.74 4.86
CA ALA A 49 10.16 -15.55 4.81
C ALA A 49 9.73 -14.19 4.20
N ASN A 50 10.64 -13.43 3.58
CA ASN A 50 10.39 -12.09 3.05
C ASN A 50 9.90 -11.06 4.09
N ASN A 51 10.12 -11.31 5.38
CA ASN A 51 9.74 -10.42 6.49
C ASN A 51 10.82 -9.35 6.74
N TYR A 52 11.22 -8.64 5.69
CA TYR A 52 12.28 -7.64 5.68
C TYR A 52 12.06 -6.49 6.67
N ASN A 53 10.81 -6.04 6.86
CA ASN A 53 10.49 -5.00 7.84
C ASN A 53 10.79 -5.44 9.28
N GLU A 54 10.56 -6.71 9.59
CA GLU A 54 10.84 -7.26 10.92
C GLU A 54 12.33 -7.54 11.11
N ALA A 55 13.01 -7.96 10.04
CA ALA A 55 14.45 -8.18 10.02
C ALA A 55 15.23 -6.89 10.38
N VAL A 56 14.75 -5.70 9.98
CA VAL A 56 15.37 -4.42 10.38
C VAL A 56 15.40 -4.26 11.90
N TYR A 57 14.31 -4.62 12.59
CA TYR A 57 14.26 -4.52 14.06
C TYR A 57 15.25 -5.47 14.73
N LEU A 58 15.41 -6.68 14.20
CA LEU A 58 16.41 -7.64 14.68
C LEU A 58 17.84 -7.09 14.48
N VAL A 59 18.14 -6.48 13.33
CA VAL A 59 19.44 -5.86 13.05
C VAL A 59 19.71 -4.69 14.00
N ARG A 60 18.72 -3.82 14.25
CA ARG A 60 18.83 -2.72 15.24
C ARG A 60 19.02 -3.26 16.67
N PHE A 61 18.36 -4.37 17.01
CA PHE A 61 18.53 -5.04 18.30
C PHE A 61 19.95 -5.55 18.49
N LEU A 62 20.49 -6.28 17.50
CA LEU A 62 21.88 -6.72 17.51
C LEU A 62 22.86 -5.54 17.58
N SER A 63 22.53 -4.44 16.89
CA SER A 63 23.32 -3.21 16.92
C SER A 63 23.39 -2.59 18.32
N ASP A 64 22.25 -2.37 18.97
CA ASP A 64 22.22 -1.73 20.30
C ASP A 64 22.72 -2.66 21.43
N LEU A 65 22.76 -3.99 21.20
CA LEU A 65 23.44 -4.94 22.09
C LEU A 65 24.96 -4.73 22.18
N VAL A 66 25.58 -4.04 21.20
CA VAL A 66 26.99 -3.63 21.31
C VAL A 66 27.16 -2.62 22.44
N ASN A 67 26.26 -1.62 22.52
CA ASN A 67 26.26 -0.63 23.60
C ASN A 67 25.99 -1.26 24.98
N CYS A 68 25.38 -2.45 25.01
CA CYS A 68 25.12 -3.22 26.23
C CYS A 68 26.25 -4.19 26.58
N HIS A 69 27.40 -4.13 25.90
CA HIS A 69 28.53 -5.04 26.05
C HIS A 69 28.17 -6.54 25.90
N VAL A 70 27.16 -6.86 25.08
CA VAL A 70 26.81 -8.25 24.75
C VAL A 70 27.50 -8.68 23.47
N ILE A 71 27.56 -7.82 22.46
CA ILE A 71 28.17 -8.11 21.16
C ILE A 71 29.43 -7.26 20.97
N ALA A 72 30.51 -7.87 20.48
CA ALA A 72 31.74 -7.16 20.15
C ALA A 72 31.56 -6.31 18.89
N ALA A 73 31.89 -5.01 18.99
CA ALA A 73 31.79 -4.05 17.87
C ALA A 73 32.41 -4.53 16.55
N PRO A 74 33.60 -5.18 16.51
CA PRO A 74 34.17 -5.68 15.26
C PRO A 74 33.27 -6.67 14.52
N SER A 75 32.50 -7.49 15.24
CA SER A 75 31.61 -8.48 14.63
C SER A 75 30.36 -7.82 14.00
N MET A 76 29.88 -6.71 14.57
CA MET A 76 28.83 -5.89 13.93
C MET A 76 29.35 -5.14 12.70
N VAL A 77 30.57 -4.61 12.74
CA VAL A 77 31.18 -3.96 11.56
C VAL A 77 31.32 -4.96 10.42
N ALA A 78 31.83 -6.17 10.69
CA ALA A 78 31.93 -7.22 9.68
C ALA A 78 30.55 -7.63 9.10
N MET A 79 29.50 -7.66 9.92
CA MET A 79 28.14 -7.88 9.44
C MET A 79 27.68 -6.75 8.52
N PHE A 80 27.97 -5.49 8.84
CA PHE A 80 27.63 -4.35 7.98
C PHE A 80 28.47 -4.25 6.70
N GLU A 81 29.73 -4.69 6.72
CA GLU A 81 30.53 -4.87 5.50
C GLU A 81 29.82 -5.86 4.55
N ASN A 82 29.34 -6.99 5.08
CA ASN A 82 28.58 -7.97 4.30
C ASN A 82 27.20 -7.46 3.86
N PHE A 83 26.59 -6.51 4.56
CA PHE A 83 25.35 -5.88 4.11
C PHE A 83 25.62 -4.95 2.93
N VAL A 84 26.64 -4.11 3.03
CA VAL A 84 26.98 -3.14 1.98
C VAL A 84 27.60 -3.82 0.76
N SER A 85 28.23 -4.99 0.90
CA SER A 85 28.70 -5.78 -0.24
C SER A 85 27.57 -6.22 -1.19
N VAL A 86 26.32 -6.33 -0.71
CA VAL A 86 25.13 -6.60 -1.55
C VAL A 86 24.97 -5.55 -2.65
N THR A 87 25.44 -4.32 -2.43
CA THR A 87 25.42 -3.27 -3.47
C THR A 87 26.29 -3.59 -4.69
N GLN A 88 27.21 -4.54 -4.56
CA GLN A 88 28.10 -5.00 -5.63
C GLN A 88 27.63 -6.30 -6.27
N GLU A 89 26.56 -6.94 -5.78
CA GLU A 89 25.95 -8.10 -6.44
C GLU A 89 25.44 -7.70 -7.83
N GLU A 90 25.76 -8.49 -8.85
CA GLU A 90 25.28 -8.31 -10.23
C GLU A 90 23.88 -8.90 -10.39
N ASP A 91 23.10 -8.39 -11.36
CA ASP A 91 21.77 -8.91 -11.74
C ASP A 91 20.76 -9.09 -10.59
N VAL A 92 20.82 -8.21 -9.59
CA VAL A 92 19.82 -8.16 -8.51
C VAL A 92 19.03 -6.85 -8.51
N PRO A 93 17.77 -6.87 -8.04
CA PRO A 93 16.93 -5.68 -7.97
C PRO A 93 17.53 -4.55 -7.13
N GLN A 94 17.25 -3.29 -7.49
CA GLN A 94 17.64 -2.13 -6.68
C GLN A 94 17.02 -2.22 -5.28
N VAL A 95 15.76 -2.64 -5.18
CA VAL A 95 15.05 -2.78 -3.89
C VAL A 95 15.71 -3.77 -2.91
N ARG A 96 16.45 -4.77 -3.41
CA ARG A 96 17.27 -5.67 -2.57
C ARG A 96 18.42 -4.91 -1.94
N ARG A 97 19.23 -4.24 -2.78
CA ARG A 97 20.41 -3.48 -2.35
C ARG A 97 20.00 -2.37 -1.38
N ASP A 98 18.93 -1.67 -1.71
CA ASP A 98 18.32 -0.61 -0.92
C ASP A 98 17.97 -1.08 0.50
N TRP A 99 17.38 -2.28 0.66
CA TRP A 99 17.02 -2.78 1.98
C TRP A 99 18.23 -3.02 2.89
N TYR A 100 19.31 -3.62 2.37
CA TYR A 100 20.53 -3.84 3.16
C TYR A 100 21.22 -2.53 3.55
N VAL A 101 21.26 -1.55 2.64
CA VAL A 101 21.74 -0.20 2.95
C VAL A 101 20.86 0.47 4.01
N TYR A 102 19.54 0.36 3.90
CA TYR A 102 18.61 0.89 4.89
C TYR A 102 18.79 0.24 6.28
N ALA A 103 18.92 -1.08 6.34
CA ALA A 103 19.12 -1.82 7.59
C ALA A 103 20.42 -1.39 8.30
N PHE A 104 21.48 -1.15 7.53
CA PHE A 104 22.73 -0.57 8.03
C PHE A 104 22.54 0.87 8.52
N LEU A 105 22.14 1.80 7.64
CA LEU A 105 22.07 3.22 7.95
C LEU A 105 21.10 3.51 9.10
N SER A 106 19.94 2.85 9.11
CA SER A 106 18.94 3.06 10.16
C SER A 106 19.32 2.46 11.52
N SER A 107 20.42 1.70 11.62
CA SER A 107 20.94 1.20 12.90
C SER A 107 21.94 2.17 13.55
N LEU A 108 22.51 3.08 12.78
CA LEU A 108 23.55 4.01 13.23
C LEU A 108 23.12 5.03 14.30
N PRO A 109 21.85 5.49 14.39
CA PRO A 109 21.42 6.32 15.51
C PRO A 109 21.64 5.64 16.87
N TRP A 110 21.58 4.31 16.91
CA TRP A 110 21.80 3.53 18.13
C TRP A 110 23.27 3.19 18.35
N VAL A 111 23.97 2.66 17.34
CA VAL A 111 25.31 2.06 17.52
C VAL A 111 26.45 2.86 16.87
N GLY A 112 26.15 3.86 16.04
CA GLY A 112 27.13 4.50 15.15
C GLY A 112 28.34 5.08 15.89
N LYS A 113 28.11 5.65 17.08
CA LYS A 113 29.19 6.16 17.95
C LYS A 113 30.19 5.06 18.32
N GLU A 114 29.71 3.95 18.90
CA GLU A 114 30.57 2.87 19.39
C GLU A 114 31.33 2.18 18.24
N LEU A 115 30.68 1.97 17.09
CA LEU A 115 31.36 1.38 15.93
C LEU A 115 32.45 2.30 15.38
N TYR A 116 32.16 3.60 15.27
CA TYR A 116 33.13 4.56 14.75
C TYR A 116 34.29 4.79 15.72
N GLU A 117 34.06 4.77 17.03
CA GLU A 117 35.13 4.88 18.04
C GLU A 117 36.08 3.67 18.05
N LYS A 118 35.60 2.47 17.72
CA LYS A 118 36.41 1.25 17.71
C LYS A 118 37.04 0.94 16.34
N LYS A 119 36.39 1.34 15.24
CA LYS A 119 36.63 0.88 13.87
C LYS A 119 36.38 1.99 12.83
N ASP A 120 36.93 3.18 13.06
CA ASP A 120 36.75 4.36 12.20
C ASP A 120 37.16 4.09 10.73
N ALA A 121 38.35 3.50 10.53
CA ALA A 121 38.89 3.25 9.20
C ALA A 121 38.03 2.27 8.38
N GLU A 122 37.51 1.21 9.00
CA GLU A 122 36.60 0.27 8.36
C GLU A 122 35.23 0.93 8.09
N MET A 123 34.69 1.66 9.07
CA MET A 123 33.42 2.38 8.90
C MET A 123 33.49 3.42 7.77
N ASP A 124 34.60 4.14 7.60
CA ASP A 124 34.78 5.08 6.50
C ASP A 124 34.80 4.39 5.13
N ARG A 125 35.33 3.17 5.02
CA ARG A 125 35.23 2.37 3.79
C ARG A 125 33.79 1.95 3.51
N ILE A 126 33.05 1.52 4.53
CA ILE A 126 31.62 1.18 4.41
C ILE A 126 30.84 2.41 3.93
N PHE A 127 31.12 3.59 4.49
CA PHE A 127 30.49 4.85 4.08
C PHE A 127 30.82 5.24 2.63
N ALA A 128 32.08 5.11 2.20
CA ALA A 128 32.47 5.40 0.83
C ALA A 128 31.74 4.50 -0.19
N ASN A 129 31.64 3.19 0.11
CA ASN A 129 30.88 2.24 -0.71
C ASN A 129 29.39 2.56 -0.72
N THR A 130 28.83 2.93 0.44
CA THR A 130 27.42 3.34 0.57
C THR A 130 27.13 4.58 -0.25
N GLU A 131 27.95 5.63 -0.14
CA GLU A 131 27.76 6.88 -0.87
C GLU A 131 27.87 6.67 -2.39
N SER A 132 28.85 5.87 -2.82
CA SER A 132 29.02 5.49 -4.23
C SER A 132 27.77 4.79 -4.77
N TYR A 133 27.19 3.87 -4.00
CA TYR A 133 25.92 3.23 -4.34
C TYR A 133 24.77 4.24 -4.42
N LEU A 134 24.58 5.08 -3.40
CA LEU A 134 23.47 6.05 -3.34
C LEU A 134 23.48 7.01 -4.54
N LYS A 135 24.65 7.45 -5.01
CA LYS A 135 24.81 8.35 -6.17
C LYS A 135 24.35 7.75 -7.50
N ARG A 136 24.40 6.43 -7.65
CA ARG A 136 24.01 5.72 -8.90
C ARG A 136 22.62 5.10 -8.88
N ARG A 137 21.86 5.28 -7.79
CA ARG A 137 20.47 4.76 -7.69
C ARG A 137 19.55 5.48 -8.65
N GLN A 138 18.65 4.72 -9.26
CA GLN A 138 17.55 5.26 -10.06
C GLN A 138 16.46 5.83 -9.15
N LYS A 139 15.95 7.01 -9.52
CA LYS A 139 14.91 7.75 -8.79
C LYS A 139 13.57 7.78 -9.51
N THR A 140 13.37 6.86 -10.46
CA THR A 140 12.18 6.76 -11.30
C THR A 140 10.89 6.63 -10.49
N HIS A 141 10.92 5.98 -9.32
CA HIS A 141 9.76 5.80 -8.45
C HIS A 141 9.30 7.08 -7.73
N VAL A 142 10.15 8.11 -7.60
CA VAL A 142 9.89 9.27 -6.73
C VAL A 142 8.60 10.02 -7.12
N PRO A 143 8.38 10.44 -8.39
CA PRO A 143 7.17 11.18 -8.76
C PRO A 143 5.88 10.41 -8.49
N MET A 144 5.94 9.07 -8.50
CA MET A 144 4.79 8.21 -8.24
C MET A 144 4.44 8.09 -6.76
N LEU A 145 5.39 8.38 -5.87
CA LEU A 145 5.26 8.19 -4.42
C LEU A 145 5.17 9.51 -3.65
N GLN A 146 5.46 10.65 -4.28
CA GLN A 146 5.32 11.96 -3.67
C GLN A 146 3.85 12.31 -3.41
N VAL A 147 3.56 12.78 -2.18
CA VAL A 147 2.25 13.38 -1.85
C VAL A 147 2.10 14.75 -2.52
N TRP A 148 3.17 15.54 -2.49
CA TRP A 148 3.27 16.82 -3.19
C TRP A 148 4.51 16.84 -4.08
N THR A 149 4.34 17.30 -5.32
CA THR A 149 5.43 17.46 -6.29
C THR A 149 6.17 18.79 -6.13
N ALA A 150 5.65 19.71 -5.32
CA ALA A 150 6.28 21.00 -5.06
C ALA A 150 7.38 20.85 -4.00
N ASP A 151 8.55 21.43 -4.26
CA ASP A 151 9.68 21.41 -3.32
C ASP A 151 9.51 22.38 -2.13
N LYS A 152 8.48 23.24 -2.18
CA LYS A 152 8.21 24.25 -1.16
C LYS A 152 6.79 24.07 -0.58
N PRO A 153 6.59 24.28 0.73
CA PRO A 153 7.60 24.67 1.72
C PRO A 153 8.58 23.54 2.08
N HIS A 154 8.19 22.27 1.87
CA HIS A 154 9.01 21.11 2.21
C HIS A 154 9.11 20.13 1.04
N PRO A 155 10.33 19.76 0.62
CA PRO A 155 10.51 18.73 -0.39
C PRO A 155 10.11 17.36 0.18
N GLN A 156 9.45 16.56 -0.65
CA GLN A 156 9.12 15.17 -0.34
C GLN A 156 10.28 14.28 -0.81
N GLU A 157 11.22 14.03 0.09
CA GLU A 157 12.51 13.41 -0.21
C GLU A 157 12.44 11.87 -0.30
N GLU A 158 13.26 11.28 -1.15
CA GLU A 158 13.44 9.84 -1.21
C GLU A 158 14.07 9.32 0.10
N TYR A 159 13.57 8.18 0.61
CA TYR A 159 13.86 7.76 1.98
C TYR A 159 15.34 7.47 2.27
N LEU A 160 16.11 6.95 1.32
CA LEU A 160 17.54 6.69 1.51
C LEU A 160 18.37 7.97 1.37
N ASP A 161 17.99 8.89 0.48
CA ASP A 161 18.65 10.20 0.40
C ASP A 161 18.46 10.99 1.70
N CYS A 162 17.23 11.02 2.22
CA CYS A 162 16.90 11.69 3.48
C CYS A 162 17.63 11.05 4.66
N LEU A 163 17.60 9.71 4.77
CA LEU A 163 18.33 8.99 5.82
C LEU A 163 19.83 9.21 5.72
N TRP A 164 20.40 9.23 4.51
CA TRP A 164 21.81 9.54 4.31
C TRP A 164 22.17 10.92 4.83
N ALA A 165 21.39 11.96 4.49
CA ALA A 165 21.59 13.31 5.01
C ALA A 165 21.53 13.36 6.54
N GLN A 166 20.60 12.61 7.15
CA GLN A 166 20.48 12.48 8.60
C GLN A 166 21.71 11.83 9.23
N ILE A 167 22.22 10.74 8.66
CA ILE A 167 23.44 10.07 9.15
C ILE A 167 24.67 10.95 8.97
N GLN A 168 24.78 11.68 7.86
CA GLN A 168 25.88 12.62 7.63
C GLN A 168 25.86 13.75 8.66
N LYS A 169 24.68 14.27 9.03
CA LYS A 169 24.54 15.22 10.13
C LYS A 169 24.97 14.60 11.47
N LEU A 170 24.51 13.39 11.78
CA LEU A 170 24.90 12.68 13.00
C LEU A 170 26.42 12.48 13.08
N LYS A 171 27.06 12.06 11.99
CA LYS A 171 28.52 11.92 11.89
C LYS A 171 29.23 13.27 12.11
N LYS A 172 28.75 14.33 11.47
CA LYS A 172 29.27 15.71 11.66
C LYS A 172 29.16 16.18 13.12
N ASP A 173 28.08 15.80 13.78
CA ASP A 173 27.82 16.10 15.19
C ASP A 173 28.51 15.09 16.14
N ARG A 174 29.55 14.38 15.66
CA ARG A 174 30.37 13.42 16.43
C ARG A 174 29.54 12.30 17.06
N TRP A 175 28.56 11.80 16.31
CA TRP A 175 27.68 10.71 16.71
C TRP A 175 26.86 11.01 17.98
N GLN A 176 26.62 12.28 18.28
CA GLN A 176 25.78 12.70 19.39
C GLN A 176 24.37 12.99 18.92
N GLU A 177 23.39 12.35 19.57
CA GLU A 177 21.96 12.59 19.37
C GLU A 177 21.27 12.92 20.70
N ARG A 178 20.09 13.52 20.61
CA ARG A 178 19.40 14.14 21.74
C ARG A 178 18.10 13.46 22.15
N HIS A 179 17.75 12.30 21.61
CA HIS A 179 16.40 11.75 21.77
C HIS A 179 16.34 10.35 22.37
N ILE A 180 17.20 9.42 21.94
CA ILE A 180 17.15 8.01 22.33
C ILE A 180 17.38 7.87 23.84
N LEU A 181 16.44 7.18 24.51
CA LEU A 181 16.60 6.76 25.90
C LEU A 181 17.47 5.51 25.95
N ARG A 182 18.54 5.55 26.74
CA ARG A 182 19.57 4.49 26.83
C ARG A 182 19.70 3.99 28.26
N PRO A 183 18.79 3.09 28.73
CA PRO A 183 18.77 2.66 30.14
C PRO A 183 20.07 1.98 30.59
N TYR A 184 20.77 1.30 29.69
CA TYR A 184 22.05 0.63 29.97
C TYR A 184 23.15 1.57 30.50
N LEU A 185 23.08 2.88 30.22
CA LEU A 185 24.03 3.85 30.76
C LEU A 185 23.98 3.94 32.30
N ALA A 186 22.85 3.59 32.93
CA ALA A 186 22.73 3.54 34.38
C ALA A 186 23.38 2.30 35.02
N PHE A 187 23.80 1.32 34.20
CA PHE A 187 24.37 0.04 34.63
C PHE A 187 25.80 -0.17 34.12
N ASP A 188 26.49 0.93 33.78
CA ASP A 188 27.84 0.91 33.20
C ASP A 188 28.84 0.05 34.00
N SER A 189 28.80 0.18 35.33
CA SER A 189 29.64 -0.60 36.25
C SER A 189 29.42 -2.12 36.16
N ILE A 190 28.22 -2.56 35.80
CA ILE A 190 27.89 -3.99 35.65
C ILE A 190 28.24 -4.47 34.24
N LEU A 191 27.91 -3.66 33.22
CA LEU A 191 28.02 -4.07 31.83
C LEU A 191 29.47 -4.07 31.33
N CYS A 192 30.33 -3.18 31.84
CA CYS A 192 31.75 -3.16 31.49
C CYS A 192 32.52 -4.41 31.96
N GLU A 193 32.07 -5.09 33.01
CA GLU A 193 32.66 -6.34 33.50
C GLU A 193 32.18 -7.57 32.71
N ALA A 194 31.13 -7.42 31.89
CA ALA A 194 30.55 -8.51 31.13
C ALA A 194 31.44 -8.90 29.93
N LEU A 195 31.57 -10.20 29.70
CA LEU A 195 32.24 -10.73 28.51
C LEU A 195 31.34 -10.58 27.28
N GLN A 196 31.94 -10.12 26.18
CA GLN A 196 31.28 -9.94 24.89
C GLN A 196 31.31 -11.22 24.05
N HIS A 197 30.32 -11.37 23.18
CA HIS A 197 30.21 -12.44 22.17
C HIS A 197 30.57 -11.89 20.79
N ASN A 198 31.15 -12.75 19.95
CA ASN A 198 31.29 -12.45 18.52
C ASN A 198 30.08 -12.99 17.76
N LEU A 199 29.56 -12.20 16.83
CA LEU A 199 28.58 -12.71 15.88
C LEU A 199 29.18 -13.81 14.99
N PRO A 200 28.42 -14.89 14.72
CA PRO A 200 28.75 -15.80 13.63
C PRO A 200 28.85 -15.03 12.30
N PRO A 201 29.74 -15.43 11.37
CA PRO A 201 29.80 -14.83 10.05
C PRO A 201 28.41 -14.82 9.38
N PHE A 202 27.95 -13.63 8.99
CA PHE A 202 26.66 -13.45 8.36
C PHE A 202 26.82 -13.29 6.86
N THR A 203 26.29 -14.23 6.09
CA THR A 203 26.15 -14.10 4.63
C THR A 203 24.69 -13.75 4.31
N PRO A 204 24.43 -12.62 3.63
CA PRO A 204 23.11 -12.31 3.09
C PRO A 204 22.54 -13.49 2.29
N PRO A 205 21.29 -13.92 2.54
CA PRO A 205 20.64 -14.91 1.69
C PRO A 205 20.65 -14.45 0.23
N PRO A 206 21.01 -15.32 -0.74
CA PRO A 206 21.08 -14.95 -2.15
C PRO A 206 19.71 -14.53 -2.67
N HIS A 207 19.70 -13.73 -3.73
CA HIS A 207 18.47 -13.38 -4.44
C HIS A 207 17.86 -14.62 -5.11
N THR A 208 16.54 -14.72 -5.10
CA THR A 208 15.74 -15.74 -5.78
C THR A 208 14.51 -15.09 -6.42
N GLU A 209 13.87 -15.78 -7.36
CA GLU A 209 12.61 -15.31 -7.98
C GLU A 209 11.48 -15.14 -6.94
N ASP A 210 11.49 -15.94 -5.87
CA ASP A 210 10.53 -15.84 -4.76
C ASP A 210 10.84 -14.69 -3.77
N SER A 211 11.95 -13.97 -3.97
CA SER A 211 12.35 -12.89 -3.08
C SER A 211 11.51 -11.64 -3.29
N VAL A 212 10.84 -11.18 -2.23
CA VAL A 212 9.96 -9.99 -2.28
C VAL A 212 10.47 -8.93 -1.34
N TYR A 213 11.00 -7.84 -1.87
CA TYR A 213 11.61 -6.76 -1.09
C TYR A 213 10.64 -5.59 -0.84
N PRO A 214 10.80 -4.84 0.26
CA PRO A 214 10.00 -3.65 0.50
C PRO A 214 10.16 -2.61 -0.62
N MET A 215 9.04 -2.01 -1.03
CA MET A 215 9.04 -0.90 -1.99
C MET A 215 9.82 0.31 -1.44
N PRO A 216 10.42 1.13 -2.34
CA PRO A 216 10.99 2.41 -1.95
C PRO A 216 9.91 3.33 -1.35
N ARG A 217 10.34 4.33 -0.59
CA ARG A 217 9.44 5.27 0.10
C ARG A 217 9.87 6.71 -0.15
N VAL A 218 8.91 7.61 -0.02
CA VAL A 218 9.14 9.05 0.05
C VAL A 218 8.74 9.52 1.44
N ILE A 219 9.60 10.32 2.07
CA ILE A 219 9.37 10.84 3.42
C ILE A 219 8.33 11.94 3.34
N PHE A 220 7.20 11.72 4.01
CA PHE A 220 6.19 12.75 4.19
C PHE A 220 6.73 13.85 5.10
N ARG A 221 6.59 15.10 4.66
CA ARG A 221 7.03 16.26 5.43
C ARG A 221 6.06 17.41 5.24
N MET A 222 5.54 17.95 6.33
CA MET A 222 4.72 19.17 6.30
C MET A 222 4.95 20.14 7.45
N PHE A 223 5.68 19.73 8.49
CA PHE A 223 6.03 20.63 9.59
C PHE A 223 7.52 20.86 9.73
N ASP A 224 7.86 22.08 10.13
CA ASP A 224 9.14 22.45 10.71
C ASP A 224 8.98 23.19 12.06
N TYR A 225 10.08 23.74 12.57
CA TYR A 225 10.10 24.42 13.86
C TYR A 225 9.34 25.76 13.87
N THR A 226 9.04 26.34 12.70
CA THR A 226 8.32 27.61 12.58
C THR A 226 6.82 27.45 12.77
N ASP A 227 6.29 26.23 12.63
CA ASP A 227 4.88 25.91 12.86
C ASP A 227 4.51 25.86 14.35
N ASP A 228 5.49 25.69 15.25
CA ASP A 228 5.32 25.70 16.70
C ASP A 228 6.28 26.68 17.39
N PRO A 229 6.10 28.01 17.22
CA PRO A 229 7.06 29.01 17.69
C PRO A 229 7.13 29.14 19.21
N GLU A 230 6.07 28.74 19.93
CA GLU A 230 5.98 28.84 21.39
C GLU A 230 6.35 27.53 22.11
N GLY A 231 6.40 26.41 21.37
CA GLY A 231 6.66 25.08 21.91
C GLY A 231 8.15 24.68 21.94
N PRO A 232 8.44 23.42 22.34
CA PRO A 232 9.77 22.86 22.18
C PRO A 232 10.19 22.86 20.71
N VAL A 233 11.44 23.23 20.43
CA VAL A 233 11.97 23.28 19.06
C VAL A 233 11.85 21.90 18.39
N MET A 234 11.19 21.87 17.23
CA MET A 234 11.05 20.65 16.44
C MET A 234 12.41 20.20 15.87
N PRO A 235 12.78 18.91 15.99
CA PRO A 235 13.92 18.37 15.26
C PRO A 235 13.77 18.54 13.74
N GLY A 236 14.77 19.11 13.09
CA GLY A 236 14.74 19.38 11.65
C GLY A 236 14.69 18.10 10.80
N SER A 237 14.24 18.21 9.55
CA SER A 237 14.03 17.08 8.63
C SER A 237 15.25 16.18 8.43
N HIS A 238 16.46 16.76 8.44
CA HIS A 238 17.73 16.04 8.31
C HIS A 238 18.40 15.72 9.64
N SER A 239 17.65 15.67 10.75
CA SER A 239 18.16 15.19 12.04
C SER A 239 17.74 13.74 12.31
N VAL A 240 18.61 12.95 12.94
CA VAL A 240 18.28 11.56 13.30
C VAL A 240 17.22 11.47 14.39
N GLU A 241 17.05 12.51 15.21
CA GLU A 241 15.95 12.58 16.17
C GLU A 241 14.61 12.57 15.45
N ARG A 242 14.45 13.33 14.35
CA ARG A 242 13.22 13.33 13.55
C ARG A 242 12.89 11.92 13.04
N PHE A 243 13.89 11.23 12.49
CA PHE A 243 13.78 9.84 12.05
C PHE A 243 13.35 8.89 13.17
N VAL A 244 14.04 8.91 14.32
CA VAL A 244 13.77 8.00 15.44
C VAL A 244 12.38 8.26 16.05
N ILE A 245 11.97 9.52 16.15
CA ILE A 245 10.63 9.89 16.64
C ILE A 245 9.56 9.27 15.74
N GLU A 246 9.64 9.53 14.43
CA GLU A 246 8.66 9.05 13.45
C GLU A 246 8.61 7.53 13.38
N GLU A 247 9.77 6.88 13.36
CA GLU A 247 9.87 5.42 13.32
C GLU A 247 9.22 4.78 14.57
N ASN A 248 9.49 5.31 15.76
CA ASN A 248 8.92 4.78 17.00
C ASN A 248 7.40 5.01 17.08
N LEU A 249 6.92 6.20 16.69
CA LEU A 249 5.49 6.49 16.65
C LEU A 249 4.76 5.59 15.64
N HIS A 250 5.37 5.34 14.47
CA HIS A 250 4.83 4.39 13.49
C HIS A 250 4.76 2.96 14.06
N CYS A 251 5.79 2.53 14.80
CA CYS A 251 5.79 1.24 15.49
C CYS A 251 4.70 1.15 16.56
N ILE A 252 4.45 2.22 17.34
CA ILE A 252 3.35 2.28 18.31
C ILE A 252 2.00 2.08 17.61
N ILE A 253 1.75 2.76 16.49
CA ILE A 253 0.52 2.57 15.70
C ILE A 253 0.43 1.12 15.24
N LYS A 254 1.50 0.56 14.66
CA LYS A 254 1.53 -0.85 14.20
C LYS A 254 1.23 -1.84 15.32
N SER A 255 1.68 -1.58 16.55
CA SER A 255 1.42 -2.44 17.71
C SER A 255 0.00 -2.31 18.26
N HIS A 256 -0.63 -1.14 18.14
CA HIS A 256 -1.89 -0.81 18.83
C HIS A 256 -3.06 -0.40 17.92
N TRP A 257 -2.94 -0.52 16.59
CA TRP A 257 -3.93 -0.02 15.62
C TRP A 257 -5.37 -0.55 15.83
N LYS A 258 -5.53 -1.77 16.37
CA LYS A 258 -6.84 -2.35 16.66
C LYS A 258 -7.55 -1.69 17.85
N GLU A 259 -6.78 -1.14 18.78
CA GLU A 259 -7.27 -0.61 20.07
C GLU A 259 -7.07 0.91 20.12
N ARG A 260 -7.95 1.67 19.44
CA ARG A 260 -7.79 3.13 19.24
C ARG A 260 -7.49 3.93 20.52
N LYS A 261 -8.10 3.57 21.67
CA LYS A 261 -7.87 4.25 22.95
C LYS A 261 -6.47 3.98 23.48
N THR A 262 -6.03 2.72 23.42
CA THR A 262 -4.68 2.31 23.83
C THR A 262 -3.64 2.92 22.91
N CYS A 263 -3.87 2.91 21.60
CA CYS A 263 -2.98 3.53 20.61
C CYS A 263 -2.76 5.02 20.91
N ALA A 264 -3.85 5.78 21.06
CA ALA A 264 -3.78 7.21 21.39
C ALA A 264 -3.05 7.44 22.73
N ALA A 265 -3.33 6.63 23.75
CA ALA A 265 -2.66 6.74 25.04
C ALA A 265 -1.14 6.48 24.91
N GLN A 266 -0.73 5.44 24.17
CA GLN A 266 0.69 5.13 23.96
C GLN A 266 1.42 6.20 23.15
N LEU A 267 0.77 6.79 22.13
CA LEU A 267 1.33 7.91 21.35
C LEU A 267 1.54 9.15 22.22
N VAL A 268 0.53 9.55 23.01
CA VAL A 268 0.62 10.74 23.87
C VAL A 268 1.59 10.54 25.03
N SER A 269 1.77 9.30 25.50
CA SER A 269 2.76 8.96 26.53
C SER A 269 4.15 8.66 25.99
N TYR A 270 4.44 8.95 24.72
CA TYR A 270 5.73 8.64 24.10
C TYR A 270 6.89 9.31 24.86
N PRO A 271 7.85 8.53 25.38
CA PRO A 271 8.95 9.09 26.15
C PRO A 271 10.11 9.51 25.24
N GLY A 272 10.84 10.54 25.65
CA GLY A 272 12.04 11.02 24.95
C GLY A 272 13.03 11.64 25.92
N LYS A 273 14.32 11.66 25.55
CA LYS A 273 15.39 12.25 26.38
C LYS A 273 15.23 13.76 26.55
N ASN A 274 14.74 14.45 25.52
CA ASN A 274 14.46 15.89 25.54
C ASN A 274 12.99 16.15 25.18
N LYS A 275 12.49 17.33 25.54
CA LYS A 275 11.15 17.77 25.13
C LYS A 275 11.10 17.97 23.61
N ILE A 276 10.00 17.52 23.01
CA ILE A 276 9.69 17.65 21.58
C ILE A 276 8.24 18.12 21.42
N PRO A 277 7.87 18.75 20.29
CA PRO A 277 6.49 19.12 19.99
C PRO A 277 5.69 17.87 19.58
N LEU A 278 5.43 16.99 20.55
CA LEU A 278 4.90 15.63 20.32
C LEU A 278 3.56 15.63 19.56
N ASN A 279 2.68 16.59 19.83
CA ASN A 279 1.40 16.69 19.13
C ASN A 279 1.58 16.87 17.62
N TYR A 280 2.55 17.68 17.19
CA TYR A 280 2.85 17.87 15.76
C TYR A 280 3.40 16.59 15.13
N HIS A 281 4.31 15.88 15.82
CA HIS A 281 4.82 14.60 15.32
C HIS A 281 3.72 13.52 15.19
N ILE A 282 2.79 13.46 16.15
CA ILE A 282 1.64 12.53 16.08
C ILE A 282 0.73 12.89 14.90
N VAL A 283 0.41 14.17 14.72
CA VAL A 283 -0.48 14.64 13.64
C VAL A 283 0.16 14.42 12.28
N GLU A 284 1.43 14.74 12.11
CA GLU A 284 2.16 14.54 10.85
C GLU A 284 2.17 13.06 10.44
N LEU A 285 2.43 12.16 11.41
CA LEU A 285 2.41 10.73 11.15
C LEU A 285 1.00 10.21 10.85
N ALA A 286 -0.01 10.71 11.57
CA ALA A 286 -1.40 10.34 11.32
C ALA A 286 -1.83 10.77 9.91
N GLN A 287 -1.46 11.98 9.50
CA GLN A 287 -1.72 12.50 8.15
C GLN A 287 -0.94 11.73 7.08
N ALA A 288 0.33 11.41 7.32
CA ALA A 288 1.10 10.55 6.43
C ALA A 288 0.41 9.19 6.23
N THR A 289 -0.02 8.57 7.33
CA THR A 289 -0.74 7.29 7.31
C THR A 289 -2.08 7.43 6.58
N GLU A 290 -2.86 8.46 6.89
CA GLU A 290 -4.15 8.71 6.24
C GLU A 290 -3.99 8.93 4.74
N MET A 291 -3.06 9.78 4.30
CA MET A 291 -2.82 10.06 2.88
C MET A 291 -2.30 8.84 2.11
N LEU A 292 -1.57 7.93 2.77
CA LEU A 292 -1.12 6.66 2.19
C LEU A 292 -2.26 5.63 2.05
N TYR A 293 -3.27 5.66 2.93
CA TYR A 293 -4.38 4.69 2.93
C TYR A 293 -5.68 5.21 2.28
N MET A 294 -5.93 6.51 2.28
CA MET A 294 -7.16 7.18 1.82
C MET A 294 -6.81 8.55 1.21
N ARG A 295 -7.17 8.77 -0.07
CA ARG A 295 -7.01 10.10 -0.69
C ARG A 295 -8.07 11.07 -0.16
N LEU A 296 -7.61 12.14 0.49
CA LEU A 296 -8.41 13.25 1.02
C LEU A 296 -9.30 13.92 -0.05
N ASP A 297 -8.89 13.91 -1.32
CA ASP A 297 -9.61 14.50 -2.45
C ASP A 297 -11.01 13.89 -2.68
N THR A 298 -11.26 12.67 -2.19
CA THR A 298 -12.60 12.06 -2.19
C THR A 298 -13.38 12.25 -0.89
N MET A 299 -12.70 12.63 0.19
CA MET A 299 -13.32 12.77 1.51
C MET A 299 -14.14 14.06 1.62
N ASN A 300 -13.67 15.17 1.03
CA ASN A 300 -14.37 16.46 1.08
C ASN A 300 -15.75 16.38 0.39
N THR A 301 -15.83 15.79 -0.80
CA THR A 301 -17.12 15.55 -1.49
C THR A 301 -17.98 14.53 -0.73
N THR A 302 -17.41 13.45 -0.20
CA THR A 302 -18.20 12.43 0.52
C THR A 302 -18.80 12.95 1.83
N CYS A 303 -18.07 13.76 2.60
CA CYS A 303 -18.55 14.34 3.87
C CYS A 303 -19.62 15.41 3.64
N VAL A 304 -19.45 16.25 2.63
CA VAL A 304 -20.40 17.30 2.23
C VAL A 304 -21.64 16.70 1.55
N ASP A 305 -21.50 15.64 0.76
CA ASP A 305 -22.61 15.11 -0.06
C ASP A 305 -23.46 14.04 0.65
N ARG A 306 -22.89 13.27 1.59
CA ARG A 306 -23.50 11.97 2.00
C ARG A 306 -23.62 11.72 3.50
N LEU A 307 -22.92 12.47 4.37
CA LEU A 307 -23.00 12.28 5.83
C LEU A 307 -24.02 13.19 6.52
N SER A 308 -24.72 14.03 5.76
CA SER A 308 -25.83 14.87 6.21
C SER A 308 -26.91 14.96 5.12
N TYR A 309 -27.81 15.94 5.23
CA TYR A 309 -28.80 16.26 4.21
C TYR A 309 -28.54 17.64 3.60
N HIS A 310 -28.93 17.83 2.33
CA HIS A 310 -28.62 19.01 1.51
C HIS A 310 -28.83 20.35 2.24
N GLN A 311 -29.98 20.55 2.90
CA GLN A 311 -30.25 21.81 3.62
C GLN A 311 -29.24 22.08 4.74
N ARG A 312 -28.88 21.05 5.52
CA ARG A 312 -27.90 21.19 6.60
C ARG A 312 -26.55 21.64 6.06
N ILE A 313 -26.17 21.19 4.87
CA ILE A 313 -24.91 21.52 4.22
C ILE A 313 -24.90 22.96 3.72
N LEU A 314 -26.01 23.41 3.11
CA LEU A 314 -26.18 24.82 2.73
C LEU A 314 -26.11 25.76 3.92
N ASP A 315 -26.69 25.38 5.06
CA ASP A 315 -26.78 26.24 6.25
C ASP A 315 -25.44 26.40 6.98
N ILE A 316 -24.53 25.42 6.90
CA ILE A 316 -23.24 25.46 7.60
C ILE A 316 -22.15 26.22 6.83
N VAL A 317 -22.40 26.58 5.56
CA VAL A 317 -21.45 27.32 4.73
C VAL A 317 -21.85 28.79 4.57
N PRO A 318 -20.89 29.71 4.38
CA PRO A 318 -21.20 31.08 4.04
C PRO A 318 -21.95 31.19 2.70
N PRO A 319 -22.78 32.24 2.47
CA PRO A 319 -23.52 32.40 1.21
C PRO A 319 -22.63 32.42 -0.04
N THR A 320 -21.40 32.92 0.05
CA THR A 320 -20.43 32.94 -1.04
C THR A 320 -19.97 31.55 -1.48
N PHE A 321 -20.17 30.52 -0.64
CA PHE A 321 -19.83 29.13 -0.94
C PHE A 321 -21.03 28.31 -1.44
N SER A 322 -22.25 28.89 -1.47
CA SER A 322 -23.46 28.19 -1.88
C SER A 322 -23.40 27.63 -3.31
N THR A 323 -22.65 28.29 -4.21
CA THR A 323 -22.42 27.81 -5.59
C THR A 323 -21.52 26.59 -5.68
N LEU A 324 -20.80 26.26 -4.60
CA LEU A 324 -19.94 25.07 -4.47
C LEU A 324 -20.64 23.93 -3.75
N CYS A 325 -21.82 24.17 -3.15
CA CYS A 325 -22.60 23.13 -2.51
C CYS A 325 -23.13 22.13 -3.54
N PRO A 326 -23.31 20.85 -3.15
CA PRO A 326 -23.89 19.87 -4.02
C PRO A 326 -25.29 20.30 -4.45
N ALA A 327 -25.65 19.98 -5.69
CA ALA A 327 -27.04 20.07 -6.12
C ALA A 327 -27.91 19.16 -5.26
N ASN A 328 -29.18 19.53 -5.08
CA ASN A 328 -30.15 18.71 -4.37
C ASN A 328 -30.24 17.32 -5.04
N PRO A 329 -30.04 16.20 -4.31
CA PRO A 329 -29.99 14.86 -4.90
C PRO A 329 -31.39 14.33 -5.24
N THR A 330 -32.08 15.00 -6.16
CA THR A 330 -33.42 14.62 -6.64
C THR A 330 -33.34 13.70 -7.86
N CYS A 331 -34.26 12.74 -7.94
CA CYS A 331 -34.39 11.88 -9.12
C CYS A 331 -34.85 12.72 -10.34
N ILE A 332 -34.16 12.57 -11.47
CA ILE A 332 -34.56 13.16 -12.75
C ILE A 332 -35.23 12.05 -13.55
N TYR A 333 -36.54 12.17 -13.78
CA TYR A 333 -37.31 11.22 -14.56
C TYR A 333 -37.71 11.83 -15.91
N LYS A 334 -37.17 11.28 -17.01
CA LYS A 334 -37.34 11.83 -18.37
C LYS A 334 -38.81 11.86 -18.82
N TYR A 335 -39.65 10.96 -18.32
CA TYR A 335 -41.06 10.79 -18.72
C TYR A 335 -42.04 11.25 -17.62
N GLY A 336 -41.63 12.21 -16.79
CA GLY A 336 -42.47 12.79 -15.73
C GLY A 336 -43.53 13.77 -16.25
N ASP A 337 -44.28 14.37 -15.33
CA ASP A 337 -45.43 15.24 -15.65
C ASP A 337 -45.07 16.50 -16.47
N GLU A 338 -43.83 17.00 -16.36
CA GLU A 338 -43.33 18.15 -17.13
C GLU A 338 -42.80 17.76 -18.52
N SER A 339 -42.77 16.47 -18.85
CA SER A 339 -42.22 15.97 -20.12
C SER A 339 -43.25 16.00 -21.25
N SER A 340 -42.81 16.24 -22.48
CA SER A 340 -43.70 16.19 -23.64
C SER A 340 -44.11 14.75 -23.96
N ASN A 341 -45.40 14.54 -24.22
CA ASN A 341 -45.94 13.26 -24.69
C ASN A 341 -45.39 12.84 -26.07
N SER A 342 -44.72 13.76 -26.78
CA SER A 342 -44.06 13.49 -28.06
C SER A 342 -42.71 12.77 -27.92
N LEU A 343 -42.23 12.52 -26.69
CA LEU A 343 -40.96 11.82 -26.47
C LEU A 343 -41.06 10.36 -26.95
N PRO A 344 -40.03 9.84 -27.65
CA PRO A 344 -39.99 8.43 -28.03
C PRO A 344 -40.16 7.52 -26.82
N GLY A 345 -41.08 6.57 -26.90
CA GLY A 345 -41.34 5.61 -25.83
C GLY A 345 -42.13 6.15 -24.62
N HIS A 346 -42.67 7.38 -24.67
CA HIS A 346 -43.43 7.98 -23.56
C HIS A 346 -44.64 7.15 -23.13
N SER A 347 -45.46 6.67 -24.09
CA SER A 347 -46.61 5.80 -23.80
C SER A 347 -46.19 4.49 -23.12
N VAL A 348 -45.08 3.90 -23.58
CA VAL A 348 -44.53 2.67 -23.01
C VAL A 348 -43.98 2.90 -21.60
N ALA A 349 -43.30 4.03 -21.35
CA ALA A 349 -42.82 4.39 -20.02
C ALA A 349 -43.97 4.53 -19.00
N LEU A 350 -45.11 5.12 -19.40
CA LEU A 350 -46.31 5.18 -18.57
C LEU A 350 -46.89 3.79 -18.28
N CYS A 351 -46.98 2.92 -19.30
CA CYS A 351 -47.43 1.53 -19.12
C CYS A 351 -46.51 0.75 -18.17
N LEU A 352 -45.19 0.88 -18.31
CA LEU A 352 -44.19 0.31 -17.40
C LEU A 352 -44.37 0.84 -15.98
N ALA A 353 -44.65 2.12 -15.81
CA ALA A 353 -44.83 2.72 -14.50
C ALA A 353 -46.04 2.12 -13.76
N VAL A 354 -47.13 1.87 -14.49
CA VAL A 354 -48.31 1.17 -13.96
C VAL A 354 -47.97 -0.28 -13.62
N ALA A 355 -47.30 -1.00 -14.53
CA ALA A 355 -46.93 -2.40 -14.35
C ALA A 355 -46.02 -2.63 -13.14
N PHE A 356 -44.99 -1.80 -12.95
CA PHE A 356 -44.13 -1.90 -11.76
C PHE A 356 -44.89 -1.62 -10.46
N LYS A 357 -45.83 -0.65 -10.45
CA LYS A 357 -46.69 -0.38 -9.28
C LYS A 357 -47.62 -1.55 -8.96
N SER A 358 -48.08 -2.29 -9.98
CA SER A 358 -48.90 -3.49 -9.81
C SER A 358 -48.10 -4.77 -9.54
N LYS A 359 -46.78 -4.68 -9.29
CA LYS A 359 -45.88 -5.82 -9.07
C LYS A 359 -45.87 -6.83 -10.22
N ALA A 360 -45.81 -6.29 -11.45
CA ALA A 360 -45.74 -7.11 -12.65
C ALA A 360 -44.57 -8.10 -12.64
N THR A 361 -44.78 -9.24 -13.28
CA THR A 361 -43.72 -10.24 -13.49
C THR A 361 -42.73 -9.80 -14.57
N ASN A 362 -41.56 -10.43 -14.64
CA ASN A 362 -40.59 -10.13 -15.71
C ASN A 362 -41.20 -10.33 -17.10
N ASP A 363 -42.03 -11.36 -17.29
CA ASP A 363 -42.66 -11.66 -18.58
C ASP A 363 -43.67 -10.59 -19.00
N GLU A 364 -44.41 -10.01 -18.05
CA GLU A 364 -45.31 -8.88 -18.29
C GLU A 364 -44.53 -7.63 -18.71
N ILE A 365 -43.40 -7.35 -18.05
CA ILE A 365 -42.52 -6.24 -18.41
C ILE A 365 -41.89 -6.45 -19.80
N PHE A 366 -41.43 -7.66 -20.11
CA PHE A 366 -40.93 -8.00 -21.43
C PHE A 366 -42.01 -7.86 -22.51
N SER A 367 -43.26 -8.23 -22.21
CA SER A 367 -44.39 -8.06 -23.13
C SER A 367 -44.61 -6.58 -23.47
N ILE A 368 -44.61 -5.69 -22.47
CA ILE A 368 -44.74 -4.23 -22.66
C ILE A 368 -43.57 -3.66 -23.47
N LEU A 369 -42.35 -4.19 -23.27
CA LEU A 369 -41.16 -3.75 -24.00
C LEU A 369 -41.09 -4.25 -25.45
N LYS A 370 -41.94 -5.18 -25.89
CA LYS A 370 -41.96 -5.62 -27.31
C LYS A 370 -42.35 -4.49 -28.24
N ASP A 371 -43.25 -3.62 -27.79
CA ASP A 371 -43.84 -2.53 -28.58
C ASP A 371 -42.92 -1.31 -28.77
N VAL A 372 -41.68 -1.37 -28.25
CA VAL A 372 -40.71 -0.29 -28.39
C VAL A 372 -39.92 -0.44 -29.70
N PRO A 373 -39.95 0.55 -30.60
CA PRO A 373 -39.19 0.51 -31.86
C PRO A 373 -37.69 0.51 -31.57
N ASN A 374 -36.91 -0.16 -32.42
CA ASN A 374 -35.45 -0.13 -32.32
C ASN A 374 -34.89 0.98 -33.22
N PRO A 375 -34.31 2.06 -32.66
CA PRO A 375 -33.80 3.16 -33.46
C PRO A 375 -32.53 2.81 -34.27
N ASN A 376 -31.93 1.64 -34.03
CA ASN A 376 -30.72 1.17 -34.72
C ASN A 376 -31.00 0.03 -35.72
N GLN A 377 -32.26 -0.23 -36.06
CA GLN A 377 -32.61 -1.31 -36.98
C GLN A 377 -32.69 -0.73 -38.40
N ASP A 378 -31.74 -1.11 -39.25
CA ASP A 378 -31.86 -0.94 -40.69
C ASP A 378 -32.73 -2.08 -41.27
N ASP A 379 -33.43 -1.85 -42.38
CA ASP A 379 -34.44 -2.76 -42.94
C ASP A 379 -33.91 -4.15 -43.39
N ASP A 380 -32.59 -4.41 -43.34
CA ASP A 380 -31.93 -5.61 -43.91
C ASP A 380 -31.09 -6.47 -42.92
N ASP A 381 -31.06 -6.17 -41.61
CA ASP A 381 -30.26 -6.94 -40.62
C ASP A 381 -31.12 -7.95 -39.82
N ASP A 382 -31.21 -9.20 -40.31
CA ASP A 382 -32.05 -10.24 -39.68
C ASP A 382 -31.34 -11.04 -38.57
N GLU A 383 -30.02 -10.95 -38.38
CA GLU A 383 -29.33 -11.73 -37.32
C GLU A 383 -28.10 -11.01 -36.75
N GLY A 384 -28.31 -10.05 -35.85
CA GLY A 384 -27.23 -9.41 -35.09
C GLY A 384 -27.71 -8.78 -33.78
N PHE A 385 -27.18 -9.25 -32.65
CA PHE A 385 -27.32 -8.76 -31.26
C PHE A 385 -28.48 -7.78 -30.92
N SER A 386 -29.35 -8.21 -29.99
CA SER A 386 -30.58 -7.56 -29.50
C SER A 386 -30.41 -6.24 -28.71
N PHE A 387 -29.52 -5.32 -29.11
CA PHE A 387 -29.32 -4.05 -28.44
C PHE A 387 -30.32 -3.00 -28.94
N ASN A 388 -31.39 -2.76 -28.16
CA ASN A 388 -32.33 -1.66 -28.39
C ASN A 388 -32.13 -0.58 -27.31
N PRO A 389 -31.53 0.57 -27.64
CA PRO A 389 -31.23 1.61 -26.65
C PRO A 389 -32.49 2.27 -26.07
N LEU A 390 -33.58 2.37 -26.85
CA LEU A 390 -34.84 2.95 -26.39
C LEU A 390 -35.55 2.04 -25.38
N LYS A 391 -35.51 0.71 -25.57
CA LYS A 391 -36.01 -0.27 -24.59
C LYS A 391 -35.28 -0.14 -23.26
N ILE A 392 -33.96 -0.04 -23.30
CA ILE A 392 -33.13 0.14 -22.11
C ILE A 392 -33.46 1.47 -21.43
N GLU A 393 -33.59 2.55 -22.21
CA GLU A 393 -33.89 3.88 -21.67
C GLU A 393 -35.23 3.93 -20.92
N VAL A 394 -36.34 3.52 -21.56
CA VAL A 394 -37.67 3.58 -20.93
C VAL A 394 -37.75 2.65 -19.71
N PHE A 395 -37.12 1.48 -19.77
CA PHE A 395 -37.06 0.54 -18.66
C PHE A 395 -36.25 1.10 -17.48
N VAL A 396 -35.01 1.54 -17.71
CA VAL A 396 -34.11 2.02 -16.65
C VAL A 396 -34.64 3.31 -16.02
N GLN A 397 -35.11 4.27 -16.82
CA GLN A 397 -35.70 5.52 -16.32
C GLN A 397 -36.89 5.24 -15.39
N THR A 398 -37.82 4.39 -15.83
CA THR A 398 -39.04 4.09 -15.07
C THR A 398 -38.75 3.29 -13.81
N LEU A 399 -37.89 2.27 -13.91
CA LEU A 399 -37.52 1.42 -12.78
C LEU A 399 -36.75 2.20 -11.71
N LEU A 400 -35.75 3.01 -12.10
CA LEU A 400 -34.99 3.84 -11.16
C LEU A 400 -35.87 4.91 -10.52
N HIS A 401 -36.77 5.54 -11.28
CA HIS A 401 -37.68 6.55 -10.75
C HIS A 401 -38.59 5.98 -9.66
N LEU A 402 -39.23 4.84 -9.92
CA LEU A 402 -40.11 4.19 -8.94
C LEU A 402 -39.35 3.64 -7.74
N ALA A 403 -38.07 3.34 -7.91
CA ALA A 403 -37.18 2.87 -6.85
C ALA A 403 -36.35 3.98 -6.18
N ALA A 404 -36.58 5.26 -6.50
CA ALA A 404 -35.77 6.39 -6.05
C ALA A 404 -35.92 6.74 -4.55
N LYS A 405 -36.87 6.11 -3.86
CA LYS A 405 -37.17 6.39 -2.44
C LYS A 405 -36.00 6.11 -1.50
N SER A 406 -35.25 5.02 -1.73
CA SER A 406 -34.05 4.71 -0.99
C SER A 406 -33.17 3.72 -1.73
N PHE A 407 -31.90 3.63 -1.34
CA PHE A 407 -31.01 2.62 -1.88
C PHE A 407 -31.52 1.19 -1.73
N SER A 408 -32.27 0.85 -0.67
CA SER A 408 -32.86 -0.49 -0.55
C SER A 408 -33.89 -0.76 -1.65
N HIS A 409 -34.73 0.23 -1.99
CA HIS A 409 -35.69 0.11 -3.11
C HIS A 409 -34.94 0.04 -4.44
N SER A 410 -33.93 0.89 -4.62
CA SER A 410 -33.08 0.86 -5.82
C SER A 410 -32.27 -0.43 -5.93
N PHE A 411 -31.79 -1.05 -4.84
CA PHE A 411 -31.05 -2.31 -4.87
C PHE A 411 -31.93 -3.54 -5.03
N SER A 412 -33.17 -3.51 -4.52
CA SER A 412 -34.17 -4.51 -4.90
C SER A 412 -34.56 -4.41 -6.38
N ALA A 413 -34.37 -3.24 -6.99
CA ALA A 413 -34.64 -3.00 -8.40
C ALA A 413 -33.41 -3.22 -9.31
N LEU A 414 -32.21 -2.78 -8.91
CA LEU A 414 -31.01 -2.64 -9.74
C LEU A 414 -29.72 -2.68 -8.88
N ALA A 415 -28.82 -3.61 -9.17
CA ALA A 415 -27.57 -3.78 -8.43
C ALA A 415 -26.43 -2.82 -8.88
N LYS A 416 -26.38 -1.61 -8.29
CA LYS A 416 -25.23 -0.66 -8.01
C LYS A 416 -24.51 0.18 -9.11
N LEU A 417 -24.10 1.43 -8.72
CA LEU A 417 -23.63 2.62 -9.51
C LEU A 417 -22.52 3.52 -8.82
N PHE A 418 -22.08 4.64 -9.51
CA PHE A 418 -20.95 5.67 -9.48
C PHE A 418 -19.56 5.45 -10.18
N VAL A 419 -19.13 6.19 -11.22
CA VAL A 419 -18.01 5.81 -12.14
C VAL A 419 -16.66 5.34 -11.52
N TRP A 420 -15.95 6.13 -10.71
CA TRP A 420 -14.57 5.77 -10.27
C TRP A 420 -14.52 4.87 -9.06
N GLU A 421 -15.33 5.18 -8.05
CA GLU A 421 -15.46 4.25 -6.95
C GLU A 421 -16.26 3.00 -7.41
N ILE A 422 -17.09 3.02 -8.48
CA ILE A 422 -17.59 1.81 -9.20
C ILE A 422 -16.37 1.13 -9.73
N LEU A 423 -15.53 1.81 -10.51
CA LEU A 423 -14.41 1.17 -11.20
C LEU A 423 -13.57 0.39 -10.19
N HIS A 424 -13.14 1.07 -9.13
CA HIS A 424 -12.40 0.45 -8.03
C HIS A 424 -13.24 -0.58 -7.25
N SER A 425 -14.55 -0.38 -7.07
CA SER A 425 -15.42 -1.39 -6.45
C SER A 425 -15.61 -2.62 -7.34
N THR A 426 -15.62 -2.47 -8.66
CA THR A 426 -15.77 -3.52 -9.66
C THR A 426 -14.49 -4.32 -9.73
N ILE A 427 -13.34 -3.65 -9.77
CA ILE A 427 -12.02 -4.29 -9.63
C ILE A 427 -11.95 -5.05 -8.30
N ARG A 428 -12.31 -4.42 -7.16
CA ARG A 428 -12.30 -5.11 -5.85
C ARG A 428 -13.24 -6.32 -5.80
N LYS A 429 -14.42 -6.23 -6.42
CA LYS A 429 -15.36 -7.37 -6.52
C LYS A 429 -14.75 -8.49 -7.36
N MET A 430 -14.15 -8.16 -8.51
CA MET A 430 -13.46 -9.12 -9.37
C MET A 430 -12.29 -9.79 -8.64
N ASN A 431 -11.46 -9.02 -7.95
CA ASN A 431 -10.34 -9.55 -7.17
C ASN A 431 -10.82 -10.48 -6.05
N LYS A 432 -11.90 -10.11 -5.33
CA LYS A 432 -12.51 -10.97 -4.31
C LYS A 432 -13.12 -12.24 -4.90
N HIS A 433 -13.67 -12.17 -6.12
CA HIS A 433 -14.20 -13.33 -6.83
C HIS A 433 -13.08 -14.33 -7.14
N VAL A 434 -11.97 -13.88 -7.73
CA VAL A 434 -10.78 -14.71 -8.00
C VAL A 434 -10.24 -15.33 -6.71
N LEU A 435 -10.02 -14.53 -5.67
CA LEU A 435 -9.52 -15.03 -4.37
C LEU A 435 -10.45 -16.07 -3.74
N LYS A 436 -11.77 -15.92 -3.89
CA LYS A 436 -12.74 -16.87 -3.37
C LYS A 436 -12.63 -18.22 -4.08
N ILE A 437 -12.58 -18.24 -5.41
CA ILE A 437 -12.49 -19.49 -6.19
C ILE A 437 -11.12 -20.15 -5.95
N GLN A 438 -10.04 -19.37 -5.90
CA GLN A 438 -8.70 -19.88 -5.54
C GLN A 438 -8.70 -20.56 -4.17
N LYS A 439 -9.34 -19.94 -3.17
CA LYS A 439 -9.46 -20.54 -1.84
C LYS A 439 -10.28 -21.83 -1.85
N GLU A 440 -11.37 -21.89 -2.60
CA GLU A 440 -12.18 -23.11 -2.75
C GLU A 440 -11.37 -24.25 -3.40
N LEU A 441 -10.54 -23.93 -4.40
CA LEU A 441 -9.61 -24.86 -5.04
C LEU A 441 -8.55 -25.38 -4.06
N GLU A 442 -7.89 -24.49 -3.31
CA GLU A 442 -6.89 -24.88 -2.31
C GLU A 442 -7.50 -25.75 -1.20
N GLU A 443 -8.69 -25.40 -0.70
CA GLU A 443 -9.41 -26.22 0.27
C GLU A 443 -9.77 -27.61 -0.28
N ALA A 444 -10.07 -27.73 -1.57
CA ALA A 444 -10.32 -29.02 -2.23
C ALA A 444 -9.03 -29.85 -2.39
N LYS A 445 -7.93 -29.22 -2.83
CA LYS A 445 -6.60 -29.86 -2.91
C LYS A 445 -6.10 -30.33 -1.55
N GLU A 446 -6.28 -29.53 -0.50
CA GLU A 446 -5.93 -29.92 0.87
C GLU A 446 -6.75 -31.12 1.36
N LYS A 447 -8.05 -31.19 1.02
CA LYS A 447 -8.90 -32.34 1.38
C LYS A 447 -8.41 -33.61 0.71
N LEU A 448 -8.08 -33.55 -0.58
CA LEU A 448 -7.53 -34.67 -1.33
C LEU A 448 -6.18 -35.12 -0.75
N ALA A 449 -5.28 -34.17 -0.46
CA ALA A 449 -3.99 -34.47 0.17
C ALA A 449 -4.14 -35.11 1.56
N ARG A 450 -5.11 -34.66 2.36
CA ARG A 450 -5.44 -35.27 3.66
C ARG A 450 -6.02 -36.68 3.52
N GLN A 451 -6.81 -36.95 2.46
CA GLN A 451 -7.33 -38.28 2.16
C GLN A 451 -6.20 -39.24 1.74
N HIS A 452 -5.31 -38.83 0.84
CA HIS A 452 -4.13 -39.62 0.47
C HIS A 452 -3.20 -39.90 1.66
N LYS A 453 -3.02 -38.92 2.56
CA LYS A 453 -2.22 -39.12 3.77
C LYS A 453 -2.84 -40.15 4.73
N ARG A 454 -4.17 -40.18 4.86
CA ARG A 454 -4.89 -41.20 5.68
C ARG A 454 -4.84 -42.60 5.07
N ARG A 455 -4.81 -42.69 3.73
CA ARG A 455 -4.67 -43.95 2.98
C ARG A 455 -3.29 -44.60 3.16
N SER A 456 -2.26 -43.83 3.51
CA SER A 456 -0.95 -44.36 3.91
C SER A 456 -0.99 -45.15 5.23
N ASP A 457 -2.05 -44.99 6.04
CA ASP A 457 -2.18 -45.59 7.36
C ASP A 457 -3.26 -46.71 7.43
N ASP A 458 -4.17 -46.82 6.44
CA ASP A 458 -5.24 -47.85 6.39
C ASP A 458 -5.58 -48.29 4.94
N ASP A 459 -5.67 -49.61 4.73
CA ASP A 459 -5.76 -50.28 3.42
C ASP A 459 -7.23 -50.47 2.94
N ASP A 460 -8.02 -49.39 2.88
CA ASP A 460 -9.46 -49.44 2.52
C ASP A 460 -9.75 -49.10 1.04
N ARG A 461 -10.32 -50.07 0.30
CA ARG A 461 -10.65 -49.98 -1.14
C ARG A 461 -11.94 -49.19 -1.44
N SER A 462 -12.64 -48.67 -0.43
CA SER A 462 -13.85 -47.84 -0.62
C SER A 462 -13.56 -46.37 -1.03
N SER A 463 -12.30 -45.94 -0.97
CA SER A 463 -11.84 -44.55 -1.19
C SER A 463 -11.76 -44.14 -2.67
N ASP A 464 -11.43 -45.06 -3.59
CA ASP A 464 -11.08 -44.71 -4.98
C ASP A 464 -12.21 -43.99 -5.75
N ARG A 465 -13.48 -44.31 -5.47
CA ARG A 465 -14.62 -43.60 -6.09
C ARG A 465 -14.82 -42.18 -5.55
N LYS A 466 -14.41 -41.92 -4.30
CA LYS A 466 -14.52 -40.59 -3.68
C LYS A 466 -13.35 -39.70 -4.10
N ASP A 467 -12.16 -40.28 -4.27
CA ASP A 467 -10.98 -39.59 -4.79
C ASP A 467 -11.25 -39.11 -6.22
N GLY A 468 -11.76 -39.99 -7.11
CA GLY A 468 -12.10 -39.60 -8.48
C GLY A 468 -13.16 -38.49 -8.59
N ALA A 469 -14.15 -38.46 -7.69
CA ALA A 469 -15.14 -37.38 -7.65
C ALA A 469 -14.54 -36.05 -7.14
N LEU A 470 -13.56 -36.10 -6.24
CA LEU A 470 -12.86 -34.93 -5.72
C LEU A 470 -11.82 -34.39 -6.72
N GLU A 471 -11.16 -35.27 -7.47
CA GLU A 471 -10.27 -34.93 -8.58
C GLU A 471 -11.04 -34.22 -9.71
N GLU A 472 -12.20 -34.74 -10.12
CA GLU A 472 -13.09 -34.09 -11.09
C GLU A 472 -13.58 -32.72 -10.57
N GLN A 473 -13.85 -32.61 -9.27
CA GLN A 473 -14.19 -31.33 -8.64
C GLN A 473 -13.02 -30.33 -8.67
N ILE A 474 -11.78 -30.80 -8.43
CA ILE A 474 -10.57 -29.97 -8.49
C ILE A 474 -10.32 -29.49 -9.92
N GLU A 475 -10.49 -30.35 -10.93
CA GLU A 475 -10.34 -29.99 -12.34
C GLU A 475 -11.35 -28.89 -12.73
N ARG A 476 -12.63 -29.06 -12.39
CA ARG A 476 -13.66 -28.04 -12.61
C ARG A 476 -13.38 -26.73 -11.88
N LEU A 477 -12.82 -26.79 -10.67
CA LEU A 477 -12.43 -25.60 -9.92
C LEU A 477 -11.20 -24.91 -10.53
N GLN A 478 -10.25 -25.68 -11.06
CA GLN A 478 -9.06 -25.19 -11.75
C GLN A 478 -9.46 -24.42 -13.02
N GLU A 479 -10.32 -24.98 -13.87
CA GLU A 479 -10.88 -24.29 -15.05
C GLU A 479 -11.59 -22.97 -14.67
N LYS A 480 -12.38 -23.00 -13.57
CA LYS A 480 -13.04 -21.79 -13.06
C LYS A 480 -12.06 -20.73 -12.59
N VAL A 481 -10.95 -21.11 -11.94
CA VAL A 481 -9.90 -20.17 -11.53
C VAL A 481 -9.27 -19.52 -12.76
N GLU A 482 -8.92 -20.31 -13.77
CA GLU A 482 -8.31 -19.82 -15.01
C GLU A 482 -9.24 -18.86 -15.77
N SER A 483 -10.52 -19.21 -15.90
CA SER A 483 -11.53 -18.33 -16.48
C SER A 483 -11.66 -17.01 -15.70
N ALA A 484 -11.74 -17.08 -14.37
CA ALA A 484 -11.86 -15.89 -13.54
C ALA A 484 -10.60 -15.01 -13.56
N GLN A 485 -9.41 -15.61 -13.62
CA GLN A 485 -8.14 -14.88 -13.79
C GLN A 485 -8.05 -14.23 -15.17
N SER A 486 -8.54 -14.89 -16.21
CA SER A 486 -8.65 -14.33 -17.57
C SER A 486 -9.58 -13.12 -17.60
N GLU A 487 -10.77 -13.22 -16.99
CA GLU A 487 -11.69 -12.08 -16.84
C GLU A 487 -11.06 -10.91 -16.06
N GLN A 488 -10.36 -11.21 -14.96
CA GLN A 488 -9.64 -10.20 -14.19
C GLN A 488 -8.55 -9.50 -15.02
N LYS A 489 -7.74 -10.27 -15.74
CA LYS A 489 -6.71 -9.74 -16.63
C LYS A 489 -7.33 -8.85 -17.71
N ASN A 490 -8.36 -9.33 -18.40
CA ASN A 490 -9.06 -8.59 -19.45
C ASN A 490 -9.68 -7.29 -18.92
N LEU A 491 -10.23 -7.30 -17.70
CA LEU A 491 -10.73 -6.09 -17.04
C LEU A 491 -9.62 -5.03 -16.92
N PHE A 492 -8.42 -5.40 -16.42
CA PHE A 492 -7.30 -4.47 -16.35
C PHE A 492 -6.84 -3.99 -17.73
N LEU A 493 -6.74 -4.89 -18.72
CA LEU A 493 -6.35 -4.52 -20.08
C LEU A 493 -7.30 -3.48 -20.70
N VAL A 494 -8.62 -3.69 -20.57
CA VAL A 494 -9.63 -2.73 -21.04
C VAL A 494 -9.48 -1.38 -20.34
N ILE A 495 -9.26 -1.38 -19.03
CA ILE A 495 -9.05 -0.14 -18.26
C ILE A 495 -7.82 0.61 -18.79
N PHE A 496 -6.69 -0.07 -18.95
CA PHE A 496 -5.46 0.55 -19.45
C PHE A 496 -5.61 1.04 -20.89
N GLN A 497 -6.22 0.26 -21.78
CA GLN A 497 -6.51 0.68 -23.15
C GLN A 497 -7.34 1.97 -23.19
N ARG A 498 -8.37 2.07 -22.34
CA ARG A 498 -9.20 3.30 -22.27
C ARG A 498 -8.42 4.50 -21.75
N PHE A 499 -7.56 4.32 -20.74
CA PHE A 499 -6.68 5.40 -20.27
C PHE A 499 -5.69 5.85 -21.34
N ILE A 500 -5.02 4.91 -22.01
CA ILE A 500 -4.07 5.19 -23.09
C ILE A 500 -4.77 6.00 -24.19
N MET A 501 -5.94 5.53 -24.64
CA MET A 501 -6.70 6.19 -25.70
C MET A 501 -7.05 7.65 -25.37
N ILE A 502 -7.64 7.93 -24.21
CA ILE A 502 -8.06 9.29 -23.84
C ILE A 502 -6.89 10.22 -23.53
N LEU A 503 -5.80 9.69 -22.96
CA LEU A 503 -4.60 10.48 -22.69
C LEU A 503 -3.88 10.83 -23.99
N THR A 504 -3.73 9.88 -24.92
CA THR A 504 -3.16 10.12 -26.25
C THR A 504 -3.99 11.13 -27.04
N GLU A 505 -5.32 11.01 -27.05
CA GLU A 505 -6.20 11.99 -27.71
C GLU A 505 -5.97 13.42 -27.19
N HIS A 506 -5.88 13.58 -25.86
CA HIS A 506 -5.60 14.88 -25.24
C HIS A 506 -4.21 15.41 -25.59
N LEU A 507 -3.18 14.57 -25.55
CA LEU A 507 -1.80 14.95 -25.87
C LEU A 507 -1.66 15.42 -27.32
N VAL A 508 -2.20 14.65 -28.27
CA VAL A 508 -2.20 14.99 -29.69
C VAL A 508 -2.98 16.28 -29.96
N ARG A 509 -4.14 16.47 -29.31
CA ARG A 509 -4.90 17.71 -29.42
C ARG A 509 -4.11 18.91 -28.88
N CYS A 510 -3.47 18.77 -27.71
CA CYS A 510 -2.66 19.84 -27.15
C CYS A 510 -1.46 20.20 -28.04
N GLU A 511 -0.80 19.21 -28.64
CA GLU A 511 0.28 19.43 -29.60
C GLU A 511 -0.22 20.14 -30.87
N THR A 512 -1.35 19.69 -31.42
CA THR A 512 -1.97 20.27 -32.63
C THR A 512 -2.40 21.72 -32.40
N ASP A 513 -3.03 22.00 -31.26
CA ASP A 513 -3.59 23.31 -30.93
C ASP A 513 -2.54 24.26 -30.31
N GLY A 514 -1.34 23.77 -30.01
CA GLY A 514 -0.30 24.53 -29.29
C GLY A 514 -0.74 24.93 -27.87
N THR A 515 -1.61 24.14 -27.24
CA THR A 515 -2.15 24.41 -25.89
C THR A 515 -1.38 23.65 -24.82
N SER A 516 -1.49 24.10 -23.56
CA SER A 516 -0.81 23.44 -22.45
C SER A 516 -1.39 22.05 -22.18
N VAL A 517 -0.52 21.05 -22.13
CA VAL A 517 -0.88 19.67 -21.73
C VAL A 517 -1.38 19.61 -20.29
N LEU A 518 -0.76 20.39 -19.39
CA LEU A 518 -0.95 20.34 -17.93
C LEU A 518 -2.24 21.05 -17.49
N THR A 519 -3.38 20.52 -17.93
CA THR A 519 -4.72 20.96 -17.52
C THR A 519 -5.17 20.25 -16.24
N PRO A 520 -6.15 20.80 -15.49
CA PRO A 520 -6.74 20.10 -14.34
C PRO A 520 -7.34 18.73 -14.71
N TRP A 521 -7.92 18.62 -15.91
CA TRP A 521 -8.43 17.35 -16.44
C TRP A 521 -7.30 16.34 -16.64
N TYR A 522 -6.20 16.76 -17.28
CA TYR A 522 -5.04 15.91 -17.53
C TYR A 522 -4.41 15.42 -16.22
N LYS A 523 -4.21 16.33 -15.25
CA LYS A 523 -3.72 16.00 -13.92
C LYS A 523 -4.58 14.91 -13.26
N ASN A 524 -5.90 15.09 -13.24
CA ASN A 524 -6.79 14.06 -12.70
C ASN A 524 -6.71 12.76 -13.50
N CYS A 525 -6.67 12.80 -14.83
CA CYS A 525 -6.65 11.60 -15.66
C CYS A 525 -5.36 10.77 -15.44
N ILE A 526 -4.18 11.41 -15.48
CA ILE A 526 -2.89 10.72 -15.32
C ILE A 526 -2.70 10.19 -13.89
N GLU A 527 -3.14 10.95 -12.87
CA GLU A 527 -3.05 10.51 -11.47
C GLU A 527 -4.05 9.39 -11.13
N ARG A 528 -5.11 9.23 -11.93
CA ARG A 528 -6.04 8.09 -11.84
C ARG A 528 -5.46 6.84 -12.50
N LEU A 529 -4.76 6.96 -13.62
CA LEU A 529 -3.98 5.86 -14.18
C LEU A 529 -2.93 5.37 -13.16
N GLN A 530 -2.16 6.29 -12.57
CA GLN A 530 -1.22 6.00 -11.49
C GLN A 530 -1.89 5.32 -10.29
N GLN A 531 -3.12 5.74 -9.93
CA GLN A 531 -3.88 5.13 -8.84
C GLN A 531 -4.20 3.64 -9.09
N ILE A 532 -4.51 3.25 -10.34
CA ILE A 532 -4.78 1.83 -10.67
C ILE A 532 -3.55 0.98 -10.34
N PHE A 533 -2.35 1.44 -10.74
CA PHE A 533 -1.09 0.77 -10.43
C PHE A 533 -0.83 0.69 -8.93
N LEU A 534 -0.93 1.81 -8.20
CA LEU A 534 -0.67 1.85 -6.76
C LEU A 534 -1.64 0.97 -5.96
N GLN A 535 -2.93 0.97 -6.30
CA GLN A 535 -3.95 0.26 -5.53
C GLN A 535 -3.99 -1.26 -5.81
N HIS A 536 -3.50 -1.69 -6.98
CA HIS A 536 -3.59 -3.07 -7.43
C HIS A 536 -2.24 -3.67 -7.85
N HIS A 537 -1.13 -3.09 -7.39
CA HIS A 537 0.23 -3.45 -7.80
C HIS A 537 0.51 -4.95 -7.79
N GLN A 538 0.12 -5.66 -6.72
CA GLN A 538 0.40 -7.07 -6.54
C GLN A 538 -0.31 -7.97 -7.58
N ILE A 539 -1.45 -7.54 -8.09
CA ILE A 539 -2.19 -8.26 -9.15
C ILE A 539 -1.60 -7.89 -10.51
N ILE A 540 -1.36 -6.60 -10.73
CA ILE A 540 -0.85 -6.07 -12.01
C ILE A 540 0.55 -6.63 -12.32
N GLN A 541 1.38 -6.88 -11.31
CA GLN A 541 2.69 -7.53 -11.47
C GLN A 541 2.63 -8.90 -12.17
N GLN A 542 1.50 -9.61 -12.09
CA GLN A 542 1.33 -10.90 -12.78
C GLN A 542 1.16 -10.73 -14.30
N TYR A 543 0.90 -9.50 -14.77
CA TYR A 543 0.60 -9.20 -16.16
C TYR A 543 1.71 -8.43 -16.87
N MET A 544 2.88 -8.24 -16.23
CA MET A 544 4.00 -7.42 -16.73
C MET A 544 4.35 -7.71 -18.18
N VAL A 545 4.58 -8.98 -18.53
CA VAL A 545 4.93 -9.41 -19.90
C VAL A 545 3.86 -9.00 -20.91
N THR A 546 2.58 -9.05 -20.55
CA THR A 546 1.50 -8.63 -21.46
C THR A 546 1.45 -7.11 -21.57
N LEU A 547 1.64 -6.39 -20.46
CA LEU A 547 1.60 -4.93 -20.42
C LEU A 547 2.75 -4.31 -21.21
N GLU A 548 3.98 -4.81 -21.05
CA GLU A 548 5.18 -4.35 -21.76
C GLU A 548 5.07 -4.58 -23.26
N ASN A 549 4.60 -5.75 -23.67
CA ASN A 549 4.60 -6.14 -25.07
C ASN A 549 3.41 -5.60 -25.88
N LEU A 550 2.24 -5.40 -25.24
CA LEU A 550 1.00 -5.10 -25.97
C LEU A 550 0.43 -3.71 -25.70
N LEU A 551 0.69 -3.09 -24.54
CA LEU A 551 0.05 -1.83 -24.15
C LEU A 551 1.04 -0.69 -23.96
N PHE A 552 2.04 -0.87 -23.10
CA PHE A 552 3.02 0.15 -22.73
C PHE A 552 4.33 -0.04 -23.50
N THR A 553 4.23 0.02 -24.82
CA THR A 553 5.38 -0.14 -25.73
C THR A 553 6.17 1.17 -25.86
N ALA A 554 7.36 1.09 -26.45
CA ALA A 554 8.23 2.26 -26.68
C ALA A 554 7.64 3.30 -27.64
N GLU A 555 6.60 2.96 -28.40
CA GLU A 555 5.90 3.88 -29.31
C GLU A 555 4.91 4.81 -28.60
N LEU A 556 4.60 4.49 -27.34
CA LEU A 556 3.62 5.22 -26.56
C LEU A 556 4.21 6.55 -26.05
N ASP A 557 3.39 7.60 -26.01
CA ASP A 557 3.83 8.92 -25.56
C ASP A 557 4.57 8.86 -24.19
N PRO A 558 5.73 9.53 -24.07
CA PRO A 558 6.57 9.47 -22.86
C PRO A 558 5.83 9.82 -21.57
N HIS A 559 4.80 10.69 -21.61
CA HIS A 559 4.06 11.07 -20.41
C HIS A 559 3.29 9.90 -19.80
N ILE A 560 2.68 9.07 -20.64
CA ILE A 560 1.90 7.91 -20.21
C ILE A 560 2.85 6.76 -19.90
N LEU A 561 3.88 6.53 -20.74
CA LEU A 561 4.88 5.50 -20.51
C LEU A 561 5.65 5.71 -19.19
N ALA A 562 5.90 6.97 -18.80
CA ALA A 562 6.54 7.31 -17.53
C ALA A 562 5.78 6.74 -16.32
N VAL A 563 4.44 6.73 -16.34
CA VAL A 563 3.63 6.16 -15.23
C VAL A 563 3.87 4.65 -15.11
N PHE A 564 3.99 3.95 -16.23
CA PHE A 564 4.30 2.52 -16.24
C PHE A 564 5.74 2.25 -15.78
N GLN A 565 6.72 3.04 -16.24
CA GLN A 565 8.11 2.94 -15.79
C GLN A 565 8.26 3.21 -14.28
N GLN A 566 7.51 4.19 -13.75
CA GLN A 566 7.44 4.46 -12.32
C GLN A 566 6.90 3.27 -11.54
N PHE A 567 5.85 2.61 -12.05
CA PHE A 567 5.29 1.39 -11.46
C PHE A 567 6.31 0.25 -11.44
N CYS A 568 7.04 0.03 -12.55
CA CYS A 568 8.10 -0.97 -12.64
C CYS A 568 9.17 -0.73 -11.57
N ALA A 569 9.55 0.55 -11.36
CA ALA A 569 10.57 0.95 -10.40
C ALA A 569 10.22 0.68 -8.93
N LEU A 570 8.98 0.26 -8.61
CA LEU A 570 8.59 -0.12 -7.26
C LEU A 570 9.20 -1.45 -6.81
N GLN A 571 9.59 -2.33 -7.73
CA GLN A 571 10.21 -3.63 -7.44
C GLN A 571 11.46 -3.93 -8.31
N ALA A 572 11.92 -2.95 -9.10
CA ALA A 572 13.12 -3.07 -9.94
C ALA A 572 14.43 -3.06 -9.15
#